data_AF-A0A843SIP3-F1
#
_entry.id   AF-A0A843SIP3-F1
#
_cell.length_a   1.000
_cell.length_b   1.000
_cell.length_c   1.000
_cell.angle_alpha   90.00
_cell.angle_beta   90.00
_cell.angle_gamma   90.00
#
_symmetry.space_group_name_H-M   'P 1'
#
loop_
_entity.id
_entity.type
_entity.pdbx_description
1 polymer ?
#
loop_
_entity_poly.entity_id
_entity_poly.type
_entity_poly.pdbx_seq_one_letter_code
_entity_poly.pdbx_strand_id
1 'polypeptide(L)'
;MSIFEVTIPGTWLNYEDQEWTFRISNLLFHLQSQFFEANVALNLFVQASAISQMRREPADWLKNNLRRAEIAAEVERELGTDRFSAGKRADVSFETDVRFKREMWSKGEMPNEFRHAKPFIYARAFLYALDAFDKFLGVLSQESGVPSELASLHGQVATRFPQLRAVRNSAQHLEDRVRGLGVGNKMMDLKPIENQLISTPNGGALVLNALNGSKYGATMADGHYGEVDVSPESMEHLQVILHGVLELFLWAGPKTHMPSAPI
;
A
#
# COMPACT_ATOMS: atom_id res chain seq x y z
N MET A 1 -16.46 0.16 2.99
CA MET A 1 -15.87 1.02 1.95
C MET A 1 -16.05 2.45 2.42
N SER A 2 -14.97 3.20 2.55
CA SER A 2 -14.98 4.61 2.95
C SER A 2 -14.77 5.47 1.72
N ILE A 3 -15.71 6.36 1.42
CA ILE A 3 -15.63 7.29 0.31
C ILE A 3 -15.31 8.67 0.89
N PHE A 4 -14.17 9.22 0.51
CA PHE A 4 -13.80 10.59 0.85
C PHE A 4 -14.17 11.50 -0.31
N GLU A 5 -15.21 12.31 -0.07
CA GLU A 5 -15.84 13.17 -1.06
C GLU A 5 -15.07 14.48 -1.24
N VAL A 6 -15.03 15.00 -2.46
CA VAL A 6 -14.38 16.29 -2.77
C VAL A 6 -15.35 17.20 -3.49
N THR A 7 -15.49 18.43 -3.01
CA THR A 7 -16.23 19.47 -3.71
C THR A 7 -15.25 20.43 -4.38
N ILE A 8 -15.24 20.45 -5.71
CA ILE A 8 -14.46 21.41 -6.50
C ILE A 8 -15.29 22.70 -6.65
N PRO A 9 -14.76 23.89 -6.31
CA PRO A 9 -15.54 25.13 -6.28
C PRO A 9 -16.08 25.60 -7.64
N GLY A 10 -15.54 25.08 -8.75
CA GLY A 10 -16.10 25.28 -10.09
C GLY A 10 -15.57 24.25 -11.08
N THR A 11 -15.79 24.49 -12.36
CA THR A 11 -15.43 23.55 -13.44
C THR A 11 -14.07 23.89 -14.06
N TRP A 12 -13.72 25.18 -14.16
CA TRP A 12 -12.43 25.64 -14.68
C TRP A 12 -11.92 26.85 -13.88
N LEU A 13 -10.61 27.09 -13.95
CA LEU A 13 -9.99 28.26 -13.35
C LEU A 13 -10.24 29.51 -14.19
N ASN A 14 -10.44 30.66 -13.55
CA ASN A 14 -10.79 31.93 -14.19
C ASN A 14 -9.69 32.97 -14.01
N TYR A 15 -8.66 32.90 -14.85
CA TYR A 15 -7.54 33.85 -14.88
C TYR A 15 -7.25 34.28 -16.32
N GLU A 16 -6.67 35.48 -16.48
CA GLU A 16 -6.37 36.06 -17.80
C GLU A 16 -5.29 35.28 -18.54
N ASP A 17 -4.21 34.88 -17.83
CA ASP A 17 -3.12 34.09 -18.39
C ASP A 17 -3.57 32.63 -18.62
N GLN A 18 -3.81 32.30 -19.89
CA GLN A 18 -4.28 30.98 -20.30
C GLN A 18 -3.22 29.89 -20.16
N GLU A 19 -1.94 30.21 -20.39
CA GLU A 19 -0.85 29.24 -20.29
C GLU A 19 -0.62 28.87 -18.82
N TRP A 20 -0.59 29.87 -17.95
CA TRP A 20 -0.56 29.68 -16.50
C TRP A 20 -1.77 28.86 -16.04
N THR A 21 -2.98 29.24 -16.48
CA THR A 21 -4.22 28.56 -16.12
C THR A 21 -4.18 27.07 -16.48
N PHE A 22 -3.71 26.74 -17.67
CA PHE A 22 -3.58 25.36 -18.12
C PHE A 22 -2.57 24.58 -17.27
N ARG A 23 -1.39 25.15 -17.00
CA ARG A 23 -0.35 24.53 -16.16
C ARG A 23 -0.86 24.25 -14.74
N ILE A 24 -1.48 25.24 -14.09
CA ILE A 24 -2.02 25.08 -12.74
C ILE A 24 -3.18 24.08 -12.71
N SER A 25 -4.08 24.12 -13.69
CA SER A 25 -5.18 23.16 -13.80
C SER A 25 -4.66 21.72 -13.90
N ASN A 26 -3.59 21.47 -14.65
CA ASN A 26 -2.96 20.16 -14.74
C ASN A 26 -2.37 19.70 -13.40
N LEU A 27 -1.70 20.59 -12.67
CA LEU A 27 -1.16 20.26 -11.33
C LEU A 27 -2.28 19.94 -10.35
N LEU A 28 -3.36 20.72 -10.33
CA LEU A 28 -4.54 20.46 -9.50
C LEU A 28 -5.23 19.15 -9.87
N PHE A 29 -5.34 18.84 -11.15
CA PHE A 29 -5.90 17.57 -11.62
C PHE A 29 -5.07 16.38 -11.13
N HIS A 30 -3.74 16.43 -11.27
CA HIS A 30 -2.88 15.35 -10.78
C HIS A 30 -2.92 15.23 -9.26
N LEU A 31 -2.96 16.35 -8.52
CA LEU A 31 -3.12 16.34 -7.07
C LEU A 31 -4.42 15.63 -6.64
N GLN A 32 -5.54 15.96 -7.30
CA GLN A 32 -6.83 15.28 -7.09
C GLN A 32 -6.78 13.79 -7.46
N SER A 33 -6.11 13.43 -8.57
CA SER A 33 -5.91 12.03 -8.96
C SER A 33 -5.18 11.24 -7.87
N GLN A 34 -4.10 11.80 -7.31
CA GLN A 34 -3.35 11.14 -6.24
C GLN A 34 -4.18 10.97 -4.96
N PHE A 35 -5.05 11.94 -4.65
CA PHE A 35 -6.01 11.81 -3.55
C PHE A 35 -6.96 10.62 -3.76
N PHE A 36 -7.54 10.47 -4.96
CA PHE A 36 -8.43 9.35 -5.24
C PHE A 36 -7.70 8.01 -5.33
N GLU A 37 -6.47 7.98 -5.84
CA GLU A 37 -5.61 6.78 -5.79
C GLU A 37 -5.36 6.33 -4.34
N ALA A 38 -5.08 7.27 -3.43
CA ALA A 38 -4.95 6.98 -2.00
C ALA A 38 -6.28 6.44 -1.42
N ASN A 39 -7.43 7.05 -1.75
CA ASN A 39 -8.75 6.56 -1.32
C ASN A 39 -8.99 5.10 -1.77
N VAL A 40 -8.70 4.78 -3.03
CA VAL A 40 -8.86 3.43 -3.59
C VAL A 40 -7.91 2.45 -2.88
N ALA A 41 -6.64 2.83 -2.74
CA ALA A 41 -5.63 2.00 -2.08
C ALA A 41 -6.01 1.69 -0.62
N LEU A 42 -6.53 2.68 0.13
CA LEU A 42 -7.03 2.48 1.49
C LEU A 42 -8.15 1.43 1.53
N ASN A 43 -9.14 1.53 0.64
CA ASN A 43 -10.26 0.60 0.62
C ASN A 43 -9.82 -0.83 0.30
N LEU A 44 -8.92 -0.98 -0.67
CA LEU A 44 -8.34 -2.28 -1.04
C LEU A 44 -7.48 -2.84 0.10
N PHE A 45 -6.73 -1.99 0.80
CA PHE A 45 -5.96 -2.37 1.98
C PHE A 45 -6.86 -2.90 3.09
N VAL A 46 -7.90 -2.15 3.49
CA VAL A 46 -8.83 -2.56 4.54
C VAL A 46 -9.51 -3.89 4.17
N GLN A 47 -9.95 -4.05 2.92
CA GLN A 47 -10.54 -5.30 2.44
C GLN A 47 -9.56 -6.47 2.53
N ALA A 48 -8.33 -6.29 2.06
CA ALA A 48 -7.31 -7.33 2.06
C ALA A 48 -6.87 -7.73 3.48
N SER A 49 -6.77 -6.75 4.38
CA SER A 49 -6.42 -6.95 5.78
C SER A 49 -7.50 -7.72 6.53
N ALA A 50 -8.78 -7.41 6.29
CA ALA A 50 -9.90 -8.16 6.89
C ALA A 50 -9.91 -9.63 6.45
N ILE A 51 -9.68 -9.92 5.16
CA ILE A 51 -9.61 -11.30 4.64
C ILE A 51 -8.45 -12.07 5.26
N SER A 52 -7.31 -11.41 5.48
CA SER A 52 -6.12 -12.04 6.07
C SER A 52 -6.31 -12.40 7.54
N GLN A 53 -7.16 -11.66 8.26
CA GLN A 53 -7.50 -11.92 9.66
C GLN A 53 -8.60 -12.98 9.85
N MET A 54 -9.34 -13.31 8.79
CA MET A 54 -10.41 -14.30 8.86
C MET A 54 -9.82 -15.71 9.11
N ARG A 55 -10.14 -16.29 10.27
CA ARG A 55 -9.69 -17.65 10.64
C ARG A 55 -10.32 -18.68 9.69
N ARG A 56 -9.53 -19.65 9.25
CA ARG A 56 -10.07 -20.83 8.55
C ARG A 56 -10.84 -21.69 9.54
N GLU A 57 -12.03 -22.13 9.14
CA GLU A 57 -12.88 -23.03 9.90
C GLU A 57 -12.17 -24.38 10.11
N PRO A 58 -12.25 -25.01 11.29
CA PRO A 58 -11.69 -26.35 11.52
C PRO A 58 -12.21 -27.40 10.52
N ALA A 59 -13.45 -27.25 10.04
CA ALA A 59 -14.05 -28.13 9.03
C ALA A 59 -13.31 -28.09 7.68
N ASP A 60 -12.79 -26.92 7.28
CA ASP A 60 -12.04 -26.77 6.03
C ASP A 60 -10.71 -27.51 6.09
N TRP A 61 -10.08 -27.54 7.26
CA TRP A 61 -8.83 -28.27 7.47
C TRP A 61 -9.04 -29.77 7.25
N LEU A 62 -10.08 -30.36 7.87
CA LEU A 62 -10.38 -31.78 7.73
C LEU A 62 -10.69 -32.15 6.27
N LYS A 63 -11.54 -31.35 5.61
CA LYS A 63 -11.89 -31.53 4.20
C LYS A 63 -10.67 -31.48 3.29
N ASN A 64 -9.76 -30.51 3.50
CA ASN A 64 -8.54 -30.39 2.71
C ASN A 64 -7.58 -31.56 2.92
N ASN A 65 -7.46 -32.08 4.14
CA ASN A 65 -6.62 -33.26 4.40
C ASN A 65 -7.17 -34.53 3.77
N LEU A 66 -8.50 -34.75 3.86
CA LEU A 66 -9.14 -35.88 3.19
C LEU A 66 -8.90 -35.81 1.67
N ARG A 67 -9.09 -34.63 1.06
CA ARG A 67 -8.86 -34.48 -0.38
C ARG A 67 -7.39 -34.72 -0.77
N ARG A 68 -6.44 -34.31 0.06
CA ARG A 68 -5.01 -34.59 -0.16
C ARG A 68 -4.70 -36.09 -0.08
N ALA A 69 -5.34 -36.82 0.83
CA ALA A 69 -5.18 -38.28 0.93
C ALA A 69 -5.73 -39.01 -0.31
N GLU A 70 -6.87 -38.55 -0.86
CA GLU A 70 -7.43 -39.09 -2.10
C GLU A 70 -6.47 -38.89 -3.28
N ILE A 71 -5.96 -37.67 -3.45
CA ILE A 71 -4.99 -37.35 -4.52
C ILE A 71 -3.71 -38.16 -4.36
N ALA A 72 -3.20 -38.32 -3.14
CA ALA A 72 -2.02 -39.14 -2.88
C ALA A 72 -2.24 -40.59 -3.30
N ALA A 73 -3.41 -41.18 -3.00
CA ALA A 73 -3.74 -42.54 -3.43
C ALA A 73 -3.89 -42.68 -4.96
N GLU A 74 -4.32 -41.64 -5.66
CA GLU A 74 -4.32 -41.58 -7.13
C GLU A 74 -2.89 -41.57 -7.68
N VAL A 75 -2.04 -40.69 -7.16
CA VAL A 75 -0.63 -40.55 -7.58
C VAL A 75 0.16 -41.84 -7.30
N GLU A 76 -0.02 -42.48 -6.13
CA GLU A 76 0.62 -43.76 -5.79
C GLU A 76 0.26 -44.87 -6.80
N ARG A 77 -0.99 -44.92 -7.26
CA ARG A 77 -1.46 -45.89 -8.26
C ARG A 77 -0.84 -45.62 -9.63
N GLU A 78 -0.79 -44.36 -10.05
CA GLU A 78 -0.24 -43.96 -11.36
C GLU A 78 1.27 -44.22 -11.46
N LEU A 79 2.02 -43.94 -10.38
CA LEU A 79 3.47 -44.13 -10.36
C LEU A 79 3.90 -45.60 -10.19
N GLY A 80 2.96 -46.53 -9.97
CA GLY A 80 3.25 -47.96 -9.82
C GLY A 80 4.21 -48.25 -8.67
N THR A 81 4.09 -47.50 -7.57
CA THR A 81 5.11 -47.48 -6.51
C THR A 81 4.81 -48.40 -5.34
N ASP A 82 5.83 -49.14 -4.92
CA ASP A 82 5.85 -49.85 -3.65
C ASP A 82 6.06 -48.85 -2.49
N ARG A 83 5.18 -48.88 -1.47
CA ARG A 83 5.00 -47.85 -0.42
C ARG A 83 6.23 -47.57 0.46
N PHE A 84 7.34 -48.28 0.25
CA PHE A 84 8.46 -48.37 1.19
C PHE A 84 9.77 -47.70 0.74
N SER A 85 9.85 -47.14 -0.47
CA SER A 85 11.05 -46.41 -0.91
C SER A 85 10.97 -44.91 -0.56
N ALA A 86 11.88 -44.43 0.28
CA ALA A 86 11.85 -43.07 0.84
C ALA A 86 11.93 -41.95 -0.22
N GLY A 87 12.73 -42.12 -1.28
CA GLY A 87 12.82 -41.16 -2.39
C GLY A 87 11.49 -41.00 -3.13
N LYS A 88 10.75 -42.10 -3.35
CA LYS A 88 9.48 -42.07 -4.09
C LYS A 88 8.32 -41.51 -3.27
N ARG A 89 8.39 -41.57 -1.92
CA ARG A 89 7.43 -40.86 -1.05
C ARG A 89 7.51 -39.34 -1.21
N ALA A 90 8.72 -38.81 -1.41
CA ALA A 90 8.90 -37.38 -1.66
C ALA A 90 8.25 -36.96 -2.99
N ASP A 91 8.42 -37.77 -4.05
CA ASP A 91 7.81 -37.52 -5.36
C ASP A 91 6.27 -37.56 -5.30
N VAL A 92 5.69 -38.57 -4.62
CA VAL A 92 4.25 -38.67 -4.40
C VAL A 92 3.73 -37.45 -3.63
N SER A 93 4.42 -37.05 -2.55
CA SER A 93 4.03 -35.89 -1.74
C SER A 93 4.08 -34.60 -2.56
N PHE A 94 5.13 -34.41 -3.36
CA PHE A 94 5.29 -33.24 -4.21
C PHE A 94 4.18 -33.17 -5.28
N GLU A 95 3.94 -34.26 -6.00
CA GLU A 95 2.91 -34.30 -7.04
C GLU A 95 1.50 -34.13 -6.45
N THR A 96 1.24 -34.72 -5.27
CA THR A 96 0.00 -34.51 -4.51
C THR A 96 -0.22 -33.03 -4.21
N ASP A 97 0.82 -32.36 -3.71
CA ASP A 97 0.79 -30.92 -3.43
C ASP A 97 0.50 -30.10 -4.67
N VAL A 98 1.13 -30.42 -5.81
CA VAL A 98 0.92 -29.73 -7.09
C VAL A 98 -0.53 -29.89 -7.57
N ARG A 99 -1.05 -31.11 -7.59
CA ARG A 99 -2.43 -31.39 -8.01
C ARG A 99 -3.44 -30.72 -7.11
N PHE A 100 -3.26 -30.83 -5.79
CA PHE A 100 -4.14 -30.17 -4.82
C PHE A 100 -4.14 -28.66 -5.01
N LYS A 101 -2.97 -28.03 -5.13
CA LYS A 101 -2.86 -26.57 -5.38
C LYS A 101 -3.59 -26.17 -6.67
N ARG A 102 -3.37 -26.88 -7.78
CA ARG A 102 -4.05 -26.62 -9.06
C ARG A 102 -5.57 -26.79 -8.96
N GLU A 103 -6.04 -27.82 -8.26
CA GLU A 103 -7.47 -28.03 -8.03
C GLU A 103 -8.07 -26.84 -7.27
N MET A 104 -7.42 -26.38 -6.20
CA MET A 104 -7.88 -25.21 -5.44
C MET A 104 -7.91 -23.96 -6.33
N TRP A 105 -6.85 -23.69 -7.08
CA TRP A 105 -6.80 -22.54 -7.97
C TRP A 105 -7.87 -22.58 -9.06
N SER A 106 -8.18 -23.76 -9.61
CA SER A 106 -9.24 -23.92 -10.60
C SER A 106 -10.64 -23.60 -10.06
N LYS A 107 -10.82 -23.71 -8.74
CA LYS A 107 -12.06 -23.34 -8.02
C LYS A 107 -12.11 -21.85 -7.65
N GLY A 108 -11.11 -21.06 -8.05
CA GLY A 108 -11.00 -19.63 -7.71
C GLY A 108 -10.35 -19.36 -6.34
N GLU A 109 -9.81 -20.38 -5.67
CA GLU A 109 -9.13 -20.18 -4.38
C GLU A 109 -7.79 -19.49 -4.57
N MET A 110 -7.58 -18.42 -3.80
CA MET A 110 -6.37 -17.61 -3.90
C MET A 110 -5.17 -18.30 -3.22
N PRO A 111 -3.99 -18.33 -3.86
CA PRO A 111 -2.75 -18.75 -3.22
C PRO A 111 -2.49 -18.00 -1.90
N ASN A 112 -1.94 -18.69 -0.91
CA ASN A 112 -1.63 -18.08 0.39
C ASN A 112 -0.63 -16.94 0.23
N GLU A 113 0.37 -17.12 -0.63
CA GLU A 113 1.39 -16.13 -0.94
C GLU A 113 0.74 -14.83 -1.45
N PHE A 114 -0.31 -14.93 -2.27
CA PHE A 114 -1.03 -13.77 -2.79
C PHE A 114 -1.90 -13.13 -1.71
N ARG A 115 -2.54 -13.95 -0.86
CA ARG A 115 -3.31 -13.47 0.29
C ARG A 115 -2.43 -12.65 1.23
N HIS A 116 -1.25 -13.15 1.56
CA HIS A 116 -0.28 -12.46 2.40
C HIS A 116 0.28 -11.21 1.72
N ALA A 117 0.57 -11.25 0.41
CA ALA A 117 1.15 -10.12 -0.30
C ALA A 117 0.17 -8.94 -0.50
N LYS A 118 -1.12 -9.22 -0.65
CA LYS A 118 -2.16 -8.22 -0.99
C LYS A 118 -2.18 -7.00 -0.06
N PRO A 119 -2.27 -7.13 1.28
CA PRO A 119 -2.23 -5.98 2.18
C PRO A 119 -0.99 -5.10 1.97
N PHE A 120 0.19 -5.70 1.80
CA PHE A 120 1.42 -4.94 1.58
C PHE A 120 1.46 -4.24 0.22
N ILE A 121 0.85 -4.82 -0.82
CA ILE A 121 0.73 -4.17 -2.13
C ILE A 121 -0.12 -2.90 -1.99
N TYR A 122 -1.29 -3.00 -1.36
CA TYR A 122 -2.20 -1.87 -1.22
C TYR A 122 -1.69 -0.81 -0.23
N ALA A 123 -1.00 -1.22 0.84
CA ALA A 123 -0.32 -0.29 1.74
C ALA A 123 0.76 0.54 1.02
N ARG A 124 1.57 -0.10 0.14
CA ARG A 124 2.54 0.62 -0.70
C ARG A 124 1.88 1.52 -1.72
N ALA A 125 0.78 1.08 -2.34
CA ALA A 125 0.02 1.94 -3.25
C ALA A 125 -0.47 3.21 -2.54
N PHE A 126 -0.98 3.09 -1.32
CA PHE A 126 -1.37 4.22 -0.49
C PHE A 126 -0.17 5.14 -0.18
N LEU A 127 0.94 4.56 0.28
CA LEU A 127 2.19 5.29 0.56
C LEU A 127 2.69 6.09 -0.66
N TYR A 128 2.64 5.48 -1.84
CA TYR A 128 3.07 6.13 -3.09
C TYR A 128 2.12 7.23 -3.53
N ALA A 129 0.81 7.02 -3.45
CA ALA A 129 -0.18 8.06 -3.75
C ALA A 129 -0.03 9.26 -2.80
N LEU A 130 0.24 9.00 -1.51
CA LEU A 130 0.49 10.03 -0.51
C LEU A 130 1.78 10.83 -0.78
N ASP A 131 2.90 10.16 -1.10
CA ASP A 131 4.15 10.83 -1.48
C ASP A 131 4.03 11.59 -2.81
N ALA A 132 3.25 11.08 -3.76
CA ALA A 132 2.97 11.78 -5.02
C ALA A 132 2.10 13.02 -4.78
N PHE A 133 1.07 12.94 -3.93
CA PHE A 133 0.27 14.08 -3.51
C PHE A 133 1.16 15.19 -2.90
N ASP A 134 2.04 14.83 -1.95
CA ASP A 134 3.01 15.75 -1.34
C ASP A 134 3.88 16.44 -2.41
N LYS A 135 4.43 15.67 -3.35
CA LYS A 135 5.28 16.20 -4.43
C LYS A 135 4.53 17.15 -5.36
N PHE A 136 3.32 16.80 -5.80
CA PHE A 136 2.53 17.67 -6.67
C PHE A 136 2.17 18.97 -5.96
N LEU A 137 1.79 18.90 -4.68
CA LEU A 137 1.52 20.09 -3.88
C LEU A 137 2.79 20.93 -3.67
N GLY A 138 3.93 20.28 -3.46
CA GLY A 138 5.23 20.93 -3.37
C GLY A 138 5.58 21.71 -4.64
N VAL A 139 5.42 21.10 -5.82
CA VAL A 139 5.61 21.78 -7.12
C VAL A 139 4.62 22.93 -7.26
N LEU A 140 3.33 22.69 -7.01
CA LEU A 140 2.28 23.70 -7.10
C LEU A 140 2.57 24.92 -6.20
N SER A 141 3.09 24.70 -4.99
CA SER A 141 3.44 25.77 -4.05
C SER A 141 4.62 26.65 -4.48
N GLN A 142 5.41 26.20 -5.47
CA GLN A 142 6.59 26.91 -5.98
C GLN A 142 6.34 27.58 -7.33
N GLU A 143 5.19 27.36 -7.95
CA GLU A 143 4.82 27.98 -9.23
C GLU A 143 4.68 29.51 -9.07
N SER A 144 5.05 30.25 -10.11
CA SER A 144 4.91 31.72 -10.09
C SER A 144 3.44 32.13 -10.13
N GLY A 145 3.03 33.11 -9.32
CA GLY A 145 1.68 33.67 -9.34
C GLY A 145 0.62 32.86 -8.57
N VAL A 146 1.01 31.80 -7.86
CA VAL A 146 0.09 31.04 -7.00
C VAL A 146 -0.09 31.70 -5.63
N PRO A 147 -1.20 31.41 -4.91
CA PRO A 147 -1.41 31.90 -3.55
C PRO A 147 -0.33 31.44 -2.57
N SER A 148 0.16 32.37 -1.74
CA SER A 148 1.24 32.13 -0.76
C SER A 148 0.89 31.08 0.30
N GLU A 149 -0.40 30.94 0.57
CA GLU A 149 -1.00 30.03 1.53
C GLU A 149 -0.75 28.54 1.17
N LEU A 150 -0.46 28.24 -0.10
CA LEU A 150 -0.10 26.90 -0.55
C LEU A 150 1.15 26.36 0.13
N ALA A 151 2.13 27.22 0.44
CA ALA A 151 3.33 26.80 1.15
C ALA A 151 3.01 26.32 2.58
N SER A 152 2.01 26.93 3.23
CA SER A 152 1.52 26.50 4.54
C SER A 152 0.80 25.16 4.45
N LEU A 153 -0.08 24.98 3.45
CA LEU A 153 -0.78 23.71 3.20
C LEU A 153 0.19 22.57 2.89
N HIS A 154 1.22 22.82 2.08
CA HIS A 154 2.30 21.86 1.83
C HIS A 154 3.04 21.50 3.14
N GLY A 155 3.37 22.48 3.98
CA GLY A 155 3.99 22.24 5.28
C GLY A 155 3.16 21.38 6.24
N GLN A 156 1.82 21.41 6.11
CA GLN A 156 0.94 20.54 6.89
C GLN A 156 1.12 19.06 6.53
N VAL A 157 1.43 18.72 5.27
CA VAL A 157 1.70 17.33 4.87
C VAL A 157 2.90 16.78 5.64
N ALA A 158 4.01 17.53 5.69
CA ALA A 158 5.20 17.12 6.44
C ALA A 158 4.96 16.98 7.95
N THR A 159 4.05 17.79 8.52
CA THR A 159 3.68 17.70 9.93
C THR A 159 2.82 16.48 10.23
N ARG A 160 1.88 16.14 9.32
CA ARG A 160 0.99 14.98 9.47
C ARG A 160 1.68 13.66 9.13
N PHE A 161 2.63 13.67 8.19
CA PHE A 161 3.31 12.48 7.69
C PHE A 161 4.84 12.65 7.74
N PRO A 162 5.44 12.86 8.92
CA PRO A 162 6.85 13.23 9.05
C PRO A 162 7.84 12.19 8.49
N GLN A 163 7.44 10.91 8.49
CA GLN A 163 8.28 9.80 8.04
C GLN A 163 7.99 9.34 6.61
N LEU A 164 7.00 9.95 5.94
CA LEU A 164 6.51 9.55 4.60
C LEU A 164 7.63 9.32 3.61
N ARG A 165 8.45 10.35 3.38
CA ARG A 165 9.52 10.31 2.40
C ARG A 165 10.56 9.24 2.72
N ALA A 166 10.91 9.08 3.99
CA ALA A 166 11.96 8.15 4.42
C ALA A 166 11.49 6.69 4.33
N VAL A 167 10.24 6.42 4.72
CA VAL A 167 9.60 5.10 4.56
C VAL A 167 9.43 4.77 3.07
N ARG A 168 8.93 5.71 2.26
CA ARG A 168 8.78 5.55 0.81
C ARG A 168 10.10 5.26 0.12
N ASN A 169 11.16 6.01 0.42
CA ASN A 169 12.50 5.76 -0.14
C ASN A 169 12.98 4.34 0.21
N SER A 170 12.69 3.85 1.41
CA SER A 170 13.11 2.51 1.83
C SER A 170 12.30 1.42 1.14
N ALA A 171 11.01 1.66 0.87
CA ALA A 171 10.18 0.78 0.04
C ALA A 171 10.62 0.73 -1.43
N GLN A 172 11.17 1.83 -1.97
CA GLN A 172 11.70 1.89 -3.33
C GLN A 172 13.09 1.26 -3.49
N HIS A 173 13.94 1.37 -2.46
CA HIS A 173 15.32 0.88 -2.47
C HIS A 173 15.48 -0.34 -1.56
N LEU A 174 14.57 -1.30 -1.70
CA LEU A 174 14.50 -2.48 -0.86
C LEU A 174 15.77 -3.35 -0.97
N GLU A 175 16.35 -3.39 -2.17
CA GLU A 175 17.59 -4.08 -2.52
C GLU A 175 18.82 -3.54 -1.79
N ASP A 176 18.84 -2.24 -1.51
CA ASP A 176 19.90 -1.63 -0.69
C ASP A 176 19.63 -1.89 0.79
N ARG A 177 18.38 -1.75 1.22
CA ARG A 177 17.99 -1.98 2.63
C ARG A 177 18.25 -3.40 3.07
N VAL A 178 17.95 -4.41 2.25
CA VAL A 178 18.21 -5.83 2.58
C VAL A 178 19.70 -6.12 2.77
N ARG A 179 20.58 -5.33 2.14
CA ARG A 179 22.04 -5.41 2.30
C ARG A 179 22.55 -4.64 3.53
N GLY A 180 21.65 -4.06 4.32
CA GLY A 180 21.99 -3.20 5.45
C GLY A 180 22.53 -1.84 5.04
N LEU A 181 22.27 -1.38 3.80
CA LEU A 181 22.80 -0.13 3.29
C LEU A 181 21.80 1.02 3.43
N GLY A 182 22.31 2.17 3.84
CA GLY A 182 21.61 3.45 3.99
C GLY A 182 21.95 4.41 2.84
N VAL A 183 21.94 5.71 3.12
CA VAL A 183 22.26 6.74 2.11
C VAL A 183 23.70 6.59 1.63
N GLY A 184 23.89 6.55 0.30
CA GLY A 184 25.23 6.51 -0.32
C GLY A 184 25.98 5.20 -0.08
N ASN A 185 25.26 4.07 0.00
CA ASN A 185 25.84 2.73 0.19
C ASN A 185 26.67 2.54 1.49
N LYS A 186 26.35 3.31 2.54
CA LYS A 186 26.96 3.14 3.86
C LYS A 186 26.19 2.12 4.68
N MET A 187 26.88 1.31 5.49
CA MET A 187 26.22 0.41 6.44
C MET A 187 25.37 1.21 7.43
N MET A 188 24.15 0.74 7.66
CA MET A 188 23.20 1.32 8.61
C MET A 188 23.51 0.85 10.03
N ASP A 189 23.33 1.76 10.98
CA ASP A 189 23.32 1.43 12.40
C ASP A 189 21.88 1.21 12.86
N LEU A 190 21.48 -0.06 13.02
CA LEU A 190 20.10 -0.45 13.30
C LEU A 190 19.69 -0.07 14.71
N LYS A 191 18.73 0.87 14.81
CA LYS A 191 18.29 1.45 16.07
C LYS A 191 17.26 0.55 16.78
N PRO A 192 17.07 0.74 18.09
CA PRO A 192 16.04 0.04 18.84
C PRO A 192 14.64 0.21 18.24
N ILE A 193 13.85 -0.86 18.31
CA ILE A 193 12.43 -0.86 17.91
C ILE A 193 11.63 -1.45 19.06
N GLU A 194 10.65 -0.70 19.55
CA GLU A 194 9.69 -1.17 20.56
C GLU A 194 8.29 -0.82 20.10
N ASN A 195 7.57 -1.80 19.56
CA ASN A 195 6.16 -1.67 19.16
C ASN A 195 5.42 -3.02 19.30
N GLN A 196 4.16 -3.06 18.87
CA GLN A 196 3.32 -4.26 19.00
C GLN A 196 3.77 -5.44 18.11
N LEU A 197 4.57 -5.17 17.08
CA LEU A 197 5.06 -6.17 16.12
C LEU A 197 6.47 -6.66 16.47
N ILE A 198 7.35 -5.78 16.92
CA ILE A 198 8.79 -6.03 17.12
C ILE A 198 9.25 -5.38 18.42
N SER A 199 9.95 -6.16 19.25
CA SER A 199 10.64 -5.69 20.46
C SER A 199 12.13 -6.07 20.37
N THR A 200 12.95 -5.06 20.11
CA THR A 200 14.42 -5.15 20.01
C THR A 200 15.05 -3.93 20.69
N PRO A 201 15.08 -3.90 22.03
CA PRO A 201 15.48 -2.72 22.80
C PRO A 201 16.95 -2.35 22.61
N ASN A 202 17.77 -3.33 22.19
CA ASN A 202 19.20 -3.15 21.93
C ASN A 202 19.51 -2.92 20.43
N GLY A 203 18.49 -2.72 19.59
CA GLY A 203 18.64 -2.60 18.14
C GLY A 203 18.91 -3.93 17.42
N GLY A 204 19.36 -3.83 16.17
CA GLY A 204 19.74 -4.99 15.35
C GLY A 204 18.65 -5.60 14.47
N ALA A 205 17.41 -5.11 14.54
CA ALA A 205 16.33 -5.54 13.65
C ALA A 205 16.33 -4.73 12.35
N LEU A 206 16.48 -5.45 11.23
CA LEU A 206 16.25 -4.90 9.89
C LEU A 206 14.83 -5.26 9.44
N VAL A 207 14.00 -4.25 9.23
CA VAL A 207 12.59 -4.39 8.86
C VAL A 207 12.39 -3.82 7.47
N LEU A 208 12.03 -4.66 6.52
CA LEU A 208 11.95 -4.26 5.11
C LEU A 208 10.53 -3.93 4.66
N ASN A 209 9.56 -4.66 5.21
CA ASN A 209 8.17 -4.59 4.78
C ASN A 209 7.30 -5.10 5.93
N ALA A 210 6.83 -4.19 6.79
CA ALA A 210 6.05 -4.51 7.97
C ALA A 210 4.68 -3.85 7.96
N LEU A 211 3.71 -4.57 8.53
CA LEU A 211 2.39 -4.05 8.84
C LEU A 211 2.15 -4.21 10.34
N ASN A 212 2.07 -3.09 11.05
CA ASN A 212 1.78 -3.01 12.46
C ASN A 212 0.37 -2.40 12.63
N GLY A 213 -0.64 -3.28 12.59
CA GLY A 213 -2.04 -2.84 12.44
C GLY A 213 -2.27 -2.20 11.07
N SER A 214 -2.73 -0.94 11.04
CA SER A 214 -2.89 -0.12 9.84
C SER A 214 -1.58 0.52 9.36
N LYS A 215 -0.51 0.45 10.15
CA LYS A 215 0.72 1.18 9.85
C LYS A 215 1.65 0.37 8.97
N TYR A 216 2.05 0.96 7.86
CA TYR A 216 3.07 0.45 6.97
C TYR A 216 4.44 0.97 7.36
N GLY A 217 5.39 0.08 7.62
CA GLY A 217 6.69 0.46 8.13
C GLY A 217 7.89 -0.27 7.54
N ALA A 218 9.03 0.41 7.63
CA ALA A 218 10.33 -0.10 7.21
C ALA A 218 11.46 0.61 7.97
N THR A 219 12.62 -0.04 8.06
CA THR A 219 13.87 0.56 8.50
C THR A 219 14.32 1.59 7.48
N MET A 220 14.42 2.84 7.94
CA MET A 220 14.85 4.00 7.17
C MET A 220 16.37 4.01 7.01
N ALA A 221 16.86 4.89 6.13
CA ALA A 221 18.27 4.96 5.77
C ALA A 221 19.21 5.36 6.93
N ASP A 222 18.66 5.92 8.00
CA ASP A 222 19.35 6.28 9.24
C ASP A 222 19.33 5.16 10.29
N GLY A 223 18.73 4.00 9.96
CA GLY A 223 18.62 2.83 10.81
C GLY A 223 17.46 2.86 11.80
N HIS A 224 16.70 3.96 11.89
CA HIS A 224 15.45 3.98 12.66
C HIS A 224 14.34 3.26 11.90
N TYR A 225 13.41 2.67 12.64
CA TYR A 225 12.17 2.17 12.07
C TYR A 225 11.16 3.32 11.92
N GLY A 226 10.63 3.49 10.71
CA GLY A 226 9.60 4.46 10.40
C GLY A 226 8.30 3.80 9.97
N GLU A 227 7.19 4.50 10.17
CA GLU A 227 5.85 4.06 9.84
C GLU A 227 5.02 5.18 9.21
N VAL A 228 4.12 4.79 8.32
CA VAL A 228 3.05 5.64 7.77
C VAL A 228 1.74 4.93 7.98
N ASP A 229 0.75 5.64 8.50
CA ASP A 229 -0.56 5.07 8.77
C ASP A 229 -1.40 4.95 7.49
N VAL A 230 -1.98 3.77 7.26
CA VAL A 230 -2.86 3.48 6.11
C VAL A 230 -4.29 3.38 6.65
N SER A 231 -4.88 4.55 6.90
CA SER A 231 -6.09 4.67 7.70
C SER A 231 -7.06 5.73 7.16
N PRO A 232 -8.36 5.65 7.55
CA PRO A 232 -9.32 6.72 7.31
C PRO A 232 -8.85 8.08 7.82
N GLU A 233 -8.25 8.13 9.01
CA GLU A 233 -7.75 9.35 9.64
C GLU A 233 -6.67 10.03 8.77
N SER A 234 -5.80 9.24 8.14
CA SER A 234 -4.81 9.75 7.18
C SER A 234 -5.46 10.35 5.94
N MET A 235 -6.55 9.76 5.45
CA MET A 235 -7.34 10.30 4.34
C MET A 235 -8.08 11.59 4.70
N GLU A 236 -8.61 11.70 5.93
CA GLU A 236 -9.26 12.94 6.41
C GLU A 236 -8.27 14.11 6.39
N HIS A 237 -7.03 13.88 6.83
CA HIS A 237 -5.98 14.91 6.75
C HIS A 237 -5.69 15.34 5.31
N LEU A 238 -5.65 14.39 4.37
CA LEU A 238 -5.45 14.70 2.95
C LEU A 238 -6.61 15.48 2.36
N GLN A 239 -7.84 15.11 2.75
CA GLN A 239 -9.06 15.76 2.28
C GLN A 239 -9.13 17.22 2.72
N VAL A 240 -8.79 17.50 3.98
CA VAL A 240 -8.70 18.88 4.50
C VAL A 240 -7.68 19.69 3.72
N ILE A 241 -6.49 19.13 3.45
CA ILE A 241 -5.45 19.82 2.68
C ILE A 241 -5.91 20.06 1.25
N LEU A 242 -6.49 19.06 0.57
CA LEU A 242 -6.97 19.19 -0.80
C LEU A 242 -8.07 20.25 -0.91
N HIS A 243 -9.06 20.24 -0.01
CA HIS A 243 -10.08 21.30 0.02
C HIS A 243 -9.46 22.68 0.21
N GLY A 244 -8.53 22.81 1.17
CA GLY A 244 -7.80 24.06 1.37
C GLY A 244 -7.06 24.51 0.11
N VAL A 245 -6.45 23.60 -0.64
CA VAL A 245 -5.78 23.92 -1.93
C VAL A 245 -6.80 24.42 -2.95
N LEU A 246 -7.90 23.69 -3.14
CA LEU A 246 -8.91 24.02 -4.15
C LEU A 246 -9.59 25.36 -3.88
N GLU A 247 -9.84 25.70 -2.62
CA GLU A 247 -10.49 26.95 -2.21
C GLU A 247 -9.64 28.21 -2.47
N LEU A 248 -8.32 28.07 -2.65
CA LEU A 248 -7.42 29.20 -2.88
C LEU A 248 -7.45 29.75 -4.32
N PHE A 249 -8.04 29.03 -5.27
CA PHE A 249 -8.08 29.44 -6.67
C PHE A 249 -9.40 30.08 -7.07
N LEU A 250 -9.35 30.95 -8.08
CA LEU A 250 -10.54 31.53 -8.69
C LEU A 250 -11.15 30.55 -9.67
N TRP A 251 -12.32 30.03 -9.33
CA TRP A 251 -13.08 29.10 -10.17
C TRP A 251 -14.24 29.77 -10.88
N ALA A 252 -14.61 29.24 -12.03
CA ALA A 252 -15.84 29.57 -12.76
C ALA A 252 -16.59 28.30 -13.19
N GLY A 253 -17.86 28.48 -13.55
CA GLY A 253 -18.78 27.38 -13.85
C GLY A 253 -19.40 26.74 -12.60
N PRO A 254 -20.23 25.70 -12.77
CA PRO A 254 -20.87 25.02 -11.66
C PRO A 254 -19.85 24.26 -10.79
N LYS A 255 -20.17 24.14 -9.50
CA LYS A 255 -19.44 23.27 -8.57
C LYS A 255 -19.53 21.82 -9.04
N THR A 256 -18.46 21.08 -8.82
CA THR A 256 -18.41 19.64 -9.11
C THR A 256 -18.25 18.87 -7.81
N HIS A 257 -18.99 17.77 -7.67
CA HIS A 257 -18.89 16.86 -6.53
C HIS A 257 -18.32 15.51 -6.99
N MET A 258 -17.29 15.04 -6.29
CA MET A 258 -16.56 13.82 -6.62
C MET A 258 -16.46 12.88 -5.40
N PRO A 259 -16.33 11.55 -5.59
CA PRO A 259 -16.30 10.84 -6.87
C PRO A 259 -17.69 10.67 -7.52
N SER A 260 -17.70 10.37 -8.82
CA SER A 260 -18.93 10.17 -9.62
C SER A 260 -19.68 8.89 -9.24
N ALA A 261 -21.01 8.89 -9.37
CA ALA A 261 -21.80 7.66 -9.36
C ALA A 261 -21.53 6.82 -10.63
N PRO A 262 -21.61 5.48 -10.57
CA PRO A 262 -21.55 4.65 -11.77
C PRO A 262 -22.77 4.95 -12.66
N ILE A 263 -22.52 5.20 -13.96
CA ILE A 263 -23.54 5.41 -15.00
C ILE A 263 -23.74 4.11 -15.77
#